data_AF-A0A523GUE2-F1
#
_entry.id   AF-A0A523GUE2-F1
#
_cell.length_a   1.000
_cell.length_b   1.000
_cell.length_c   1.000
_cell.angle_alpha   90.00
_cell.angle_beta   90.00
_cell.angle_gamma   90.00
#
_symmetry.space_group_name_H-M   'P 1'
#
loop_
_entity.id
_entity.type
_entity.pdbx_description
1 polymer ?
#
loop_
_entity_poly.entity_id
_entity_poly.type
_entity_poly.pdbx_seq_one_letter_code
_entity_poly.pdbx_strand_id
1 'polypeptide(L)'
;MEMSLRPWRFKDNTSSVRIFTTMLDIYILQFVSKCRRGRHIIAGTLVVIQFVIPVAFGQSHRIDRFAGATARQDTLFESSVPELIPLGLSIQDRDYRVLYPRPPTSYPSFSGAITSGYIPDHSCPDCQIPRSGVHSGRMVVATGIVVGAHYAVFEYEQSQWYDKYSTVPFHFDDHLDYAYNFDKLGHVFGTYAWALGVARTYEWAGVRPKTAALVGAVFGWVAQFQVEVYDGYIPRFGFDRLDIAANTIGAGWFYAQQRIQTLRNWHFRMGYYPEKIRLPDGSYFELPTDQILADDYSNQSYWMAVRLHNYLPKDKKKYWPSFLMLSGGVALDNWIPGSEFNKGHLAYYISVDLDWSKILPQEYIFGRAFADVLNMFRLPFPAIRVYPGVEFVPIYLGN
;
A
#
# COMPACT_ATOMS: atom_id res chain seq x y z
N MET A 1 -34.48 -30.91 -27.48
CA MET A 1 -34.65 -31.00 -26.01
C MET A 1 -33.43 -30.33 -25.40
N GLU A 2 -33.46 -28.99 -25.34
CA GLU A 2 -32.36 -28.16 -24.81
C GLU A 2 -32.73 -27.70 -23.40
N MET A 3 -31.87 -27.99 -22.43
CA MET A 3 -31.96 -27.45 -21.07
C MET A 3 -31.17 -26.15 -21.00
N SER A 4 -31.86 -25.02 -20.88
CA SER A 4 -31.26 -23.72 -20.61
C SER A 4 -30.75 -23.68 -19.15
N LEU A 5 -29.46 -23.45 -18.95
CA LEU A 5 -28.91 -23.06 -17.65
C LEU A 5 -29.21 -21.58 -17.42
N ARG A 6 -30.07 -21.29 -16.45
CA ARG A 6 -30.33 -19.91 -16.00
C ARG A 6 -29.13 -19.41 -15.18
N PRO A 7 -28.67 -18.16 -15.37
CA PRO A 7 -27.64 -17.57 -14.54
C PRO A 7 -28.18 -17.30 -13.13
N TRP A 8 -27.35 -17.61 -12.13
CA TRP A 8 -27.61 -17.36 -10.72
C TRP A 8 -27.71 -15.86 -10.47
N ARG A 9 -28.91 -15.36 -10.16
CA ARG A 9 -29.13 -14.00 -9.66
C ARG A 9 -28.93 -14.02 -8.14
N PHE A 10 -27.89 -13.35 -7.64
CA PHE A 10 -27.80 -12.94 -6.25
C PHE A 10 -28.81 -11.81 -6.02
N LYS A 11 -30.01 -12.17 -5.55
CA LYS A 11 -30.90 -11.24 -4.86
C LYS A 11 -30.46 -11.26 -3.39
N ASP A 12 -30.15 -10.09 -2.86
CA ASP A 12 -29.72 -9.79 -1.48
C ASP A 12 -28.20 -9.77 -1.25
N ASN A 13 -27.63 -8.57 -1.32
CA ASN A 13 -26.26 -8.21 -0.95
C ASN A 13 -25.88 -8.55 0.51
N THR A 14 -26.83 -8.95 1.35
CA THR A 14 -26.58 -9.42 2.72
C THR A 14 -25.98 -10.83 2.76
N SER A 15 -26.14 -11.63 1.70
CA SER A 15 -25.74 -13.04 1.68
C SER A 15 -24.25 -13.22 1.40
N SER A 16 -23.68 -12.44 0.48
CA SER A 16 -22.26 -12.51 0.11
C SER A 16 -21.36 -11.95 1.21
N VAL A 17 -21.79 -10.88 1.88
CA VAL A 17 -21.14 -10.30 3.06
C VAL A 17 -21.17 -11.28 4.23
N ARG A 18 -22.30 -11.96 4.47
CA ARG A 18 -22.40 -13.02 5.49
C ARG A 18 -21.48 -14.20 5.20
N ILE A 19 -21.29 -14.60 3.96
CA ILE A 19 -20.38 -15.71 3.61
C ILE A 19 -18.92 -15.32 3.88
N PHE A 20 -18.52 -14.09 3.54
CA PHE A 20 -17.15 -13.61 3.77
C PHE A 20 -16.85 -13.39 5.26
N THR A 21 -17.76 -12.77 6.02
CA THR A 21 -17.62 -12.65 7.49
C THR A 21 -17.63 -14.02 8.15
N THR A 22 -18.48 -14.95 7.71
CA THR A 22 -18.51 -16.32 8.24
C THR A 22 -17.22 -17.09 7.92
N MET A 23 -16.62 -16.91 6.74
CA MET A 23 -15.33 -17.55 6.42
C MET A 23 -14.16 -16.97 7.21
N LEU A 24 -14.14 -15.65 7.42
CA LEU A 24 -13.15 -14.97 8.24
C LEU A 24 -13.31 -15.36 9.73
N ASP A 25 -14.54 -15.43 10.22
CA ASP A 25 -14.89 -15.91 11.55
C ASP A 25 -14.50 -17.39 11.73
N ILE A 26 -14.75 -18.26 10.74
CA ILE A 26 -14.34 -19.68 10.79
C ILE A 26 -12.81 -19.81 10.82
N TYR A 27 -12.08 -19.04 10.01
CA TYR A 27 -10.61 -19.06 10.01
C TYR A 27 -10.03 -18.53 11.33
N ILE A 28 -10.63 -17.47 11.89
CA ILE A 28 -10.27 -16.92 13.20
C ILE A 28 -10.62 -17.91 14.31
N LEU A 29 -11.78 -18.56 14.28
CA LEU A 29 -12.19 -19.58 15.27
C LEU A 29 -11.33 -20.85 15.21
N GLN A 30 -10.95 -21.29 14.01
CA GLN A 30 -10.01 -22.41 13.82
C GLN A 30 -8.60 -22.05 14.32
N PHE A 31 -8.15 -20.82 14.10
CA PHE A 31 -6.90 -20.27 14.67
C PHE A 31 -6.96 -20.14 16.20
N VAL A 32 -8.12 -19.76 16.76
CA VAL A 32 -8.41 -19.63 18.19
C VAL A 32 -8.39 -20.99 18.91
N SER A 33 -8.83 -22.08 18.27
CA SER A 33 -8.82 -23.42 18.88
C SER A 33 -7.42 -23.92 19.29
N LYS A 34 -6.36 -23.40 18.66
CA LYS A 34 -4.95 -23.76 18.94
C LYS A 34 -4.25 -22.85 19.96
N CYS A 35 -4.83 -21.71 20.35
CA CYS A 35 -4.21 -20.73 21.25
C CYS A 35 -4.87 -20.71 22.64
N ARG A 36 -4.50 -21.67 23.50
CA ARG A 36 -5.04 -21.81 24.88
C ARG A 36 -4.70 -20.67 25.88
N ARG A 37 -3.97 -19.62 25.49
CA ARG A 37 -3.63 -18.48 26.37
C ARG A 37 -3.74 -17.15 25.61
N GLY A 38 -4.94 -16.55 25.58
CA GLY A 38 -5.12 -15.24 24.97
C GLY A 38 -6.56 -14.70 24.94
N ARG A 39 -7.38 -14.94 25.97
CA ARG A 39 -8.80 -14.52 25.97
C ARG A 39 -9.02 -13.00 25.91
N HIS A 40 -8.05 -12.18 26.30
CA HIS A 40 -8.15 -10.71 26.27
C HIS A 40 -7.70 -10.07 24.94
N ILE A 41 -6.94 -10.79 24.11
CA ILE A 41 -6.50 -10.32 22.78
C ILE A 41 -7.67 -10.46 21.77
N ILE A 42 -8.55 -11.44 22.01
CA ILE A 42 -9.69 -11.83 21.16
C ILE A 42 -10.78 -10.75 21.11
N ALA A 43 -11.09 -10.10 22.24
CA ALA A 43 -12.18 -9.12 22.29
C ALA A 43 -11.85 -7.82 21.53
N GLY A 44 -10.61 -7.34 21.59
CA GLY A 44 -10.21 -6.10 20.91
C GLY A 44 -10.22 -6.24 19.38
N THR A 45 -9.61 -7.30 18.86
CA THR A 45 -9.48 -7.52 17.40
C THR A 45 -10.82 -7.87 16.73
N LEU A 46 -11.68 -8.67 17.37
CA LEU A 46 -13.01 -8.97 16.85
C LEU A 46 -13.92 -7.74 16.86
N VAL A 47 -13.83 -6.88 17.88
CA VAL A 47 -14.58 -5.62 17.93
C VAL A 47 -14.19 -4.73 16.75
N VAL A 48 -12.91 -4.56 16.44
CA VAL A 48 -12.54 -3.69 15.30
C VAL A 48 -13.02 -4.25 13.96
N ILE A 49 -12.86 -5.55 13.70
CA ILE A 49 -13.35 -6.18 12.46
C ILE A 49 -14.89 -6.10 12.37
N GLN A 50 -15.59 -6.25 13.51
CA GLN A 50 -17.04 -6.11 13.60
C GLN A 50 -17.55 -4.66 13.56
N PHE A 51 -16.69 -3.64 13.68
CA PHE A 51 -17.08 -2.23 13.47
C PHE A 51 -16.73 -1.74 12.06
N VAL A 52 -15.60 -2.17 11.50
CA VAL A 52 -15.15 -1.77 10.15
C VAL A 52 -16.05 -2.36 9.06
N ILE A 53 -16.43 -3.63 9.18
CA ILE A 53 -17.25 -4.30 8.15
C ILE A 53 -18.69 -3.76 8.09
N PRO A 54 -19.44 -3.59 9.20
CA PRO A 54 -20.82 -3.10 9.12
C PRO A 54 -20.96 -1.63 8.75
N VAL A 55 -19.96 -0.79 9.03
CA VAL A 55 -19.94 0.62 8.57
C VAL A 55 -19.81 0.68 7.04
N ALA A 56 -19.00 -0.21 6.45
CA ALA A 56 -18.86 -0.36 5.00
C ALA A 56 -20.13 -0.78 4.26
N PHE A 57 -21.00 -1.58 4.90
CA PHE A 57 -22.19 -2.15 4.28
C PHE A 57 -23.52 -1.58 4.82
N GLY A 58 -23.48 -0.64 5.77
CA GLY A 58 -24.65 -0.16 6.51
C GLY A 58 -25.19 1.22 6.11
N GLN A 59 -24.51 1.97 5.23
CA GLN A 59 -24.90 3.35 4.89
C GLN A 59 -25.80 3.50 3.66
N SER A 60 -26.31 2.42 3.06
CA SER A 60 -27.19 2.53 1.88
C SER A 60 -28.60 3.10 2.16
N HIS A 61 -28.93 3.49 3.39
CA HIS A 61 -30.26 4.00 3.75
C HIS A 61 -30.20 5.10 4.81
N ARG A 62 -29.84 6.32 4.42
CA ARG A 62 -30.39 7.58 4.96
C ARG A 62 -29.72 8.77 4.27
N ILE A 63 -30.47 9.48 3.44
CA ILE A 63 -30.64 10.94 3.43
C ILE A 63 -31.87 11.20 2.54
N ASP A 64 -33.05 11.23 3.16
CA ASP A 64 -34.19 11.96 2.62
C ASP A 64 -34.11 13.39 3.16
N ARG A 65 -33.62 14.33 2.36
CA ARG A 65 -33.97 15.75 2.50
C ARG A 65 -34.16 16.37 1.12
N PHE A 66 -35.43 16.61 0.81
CA PHE A 66 -35.90 17.48 -0.26
C PHE A 66 -35.26 18.88 -0.22
N ALA A 67 -34.79 19.36 -1.36
CA ALA A 67 -35.09 20.70 -1.88
C ALA A 67 -34.73 20.73 -3.38
N GLY A 68 -35.72 20.99 -4.23
CA GLY A 68 -35.58 20.94 -5.68
C GLY A 68 -34.80 22.11 -6.26
N ALA A 69 -34.05 21.82 -7.32
CA ALA A 69 -33.74 22.77 -8.38
C ALA A 69 -33.56 21.99 -9.68
N THR A 70 -34.46 22.22 -10.62
CA THR A 70 -34.40 21.75 -12.00
C THR A 70 -33.19 22.37 -12.70
N ALA A 71 -32.31 21.56 -13.28
CA ALA A 71 -31.40 22.00 -14.33
C ALA A 71 -31.27 20.88 -15.38
N ARG A 72 -31.73 21.23 -16.57
CA ARG A 72 -31.66 20.49 -17.83
C ARG A 72 -30.18 20.46 -18.26
N GLN A 73 -29.63 19.31 -18.61
CA GLN A 73 -28.45 19.25 -19.45
C GLN A 73 -28.75 18.40 -20.67
N ASP A 74 -28.70 19.07 -21.81
CA ASP A 74 -28.94 18.54 -23.13
C ASP A 74 -27.80 17.59 -23.52
N THR A 75 -28.21 16.44 -24.04
CA THR A 75 -27.41 15.42 -24.72
C THR A 75 -26.84 15.96 -26.02
N LEU A 76 -25.52 15.91 -26.21
CA LEU A 76 -24.89 15.78 -27.54
C LEU A 76 -23.51 15.16 -27.36
N PHE A 77 -23.29 13.96 -27.91
CA PHE A 77 -22.11 13.61 -28.72
C PHE A 77 -22.29 12.18 -29.26
N GLU A 78 -22.84 12.12 -30.46
CA GLU A 78 -22.76 10.99 -31.39
C GLU A 78 -21.32 10.90 -31.89
N SER A 79 -20.63 9.77 -31.68
CA SER A 79 -19.33 9.51 -32.31
C SER A 79 -19.51 8.49 -33.44
N SER A 80 -19.15 8.93 -34.63
CA SER A 80 -19.07 8.13 -35.85
C SER A 80 -17.71 7.42 -35.91
N VAL A 81 -17.74 6.13 -36.22
CA VAL A 81 -16.56 5.28 -36.39
C VAL A 81 -16.12 5.31 -37.87
N PRO A 82 -14.83 5.52 -38.19
CA PRO A 82 -14.28 5.14 -39.48
C PRO A 82 -13.47 3.82 -39.41
N GLU A 83 -13.63 3.02 -40.45
CA GLU A 83 -13.04 1.70 -40.72
C GLU A 83 -11.50 1.61 -40.63
N LEU A 84 -11.03 0.46 -40.16
CA LEU A 84 -9.63 0.04 -40.14
C LEU A 84 -9.19 -0.54 -41.50
N ILE A 85 -8.06 -0.05 -42.02
CA ILE A 85 -7.32 -0.60 -43.18
C ILE A 85 -6.45 -1.78 -42.71
N PRO A 86 -6.48 -2.97 -43.35
CA PRO A 86 -5.62 -4.08 -42.96
C PRO A 86 -4.25 -3.98 -43.64
N LEU A 87 -3.19 -3.80 -42.85
CA LEU A 87 -1.81 -3.98 -43.30
C LEU A 87 -1.40 -5.44 -43.11
N GLY A 88 -1.36 -6.18 -44.21
CA GLY A 88 -0.82 -7.53 -44.28
C GLY A 88 0.70 -7.52 -44.16
N LEU A 89 1.24 -8.24 -43.18
CA LEU A 89 2.63 -8.68 -43.14
C LEU A 89 2.66 -10.20 -42.92
N SER A 90 2.97 -10.89 -44.01
CA SER A 90 3.32 -12.30 -44.07
C SER A 90 4.67 -12.53 -43.38
N ILE A 91 4.73 -13.44 -42.42
CA ILE A 91 5.99 -13.95 -41.85
C ILE A 91 6.04 -15.44 -42.12
N GLN A 92 7.00 -15.82 -42.98
CA GLN A 92 7.33 -17.20 -43.33
C GLN A 92 7.82 -18.00 -42.13
N ASP A 93 7.30 -19.22 -41.99
CA ASP A 93 7.80 -20.28 -41.12
C ASP A 93 9.30 -20.54 -41.37
N ARG A 94 10.10 -20.48 -40.31
CA ARG A 94 11.42 -21.12 -40.26
C ARG A 94 11.50 -22.01 -39.02
N ASP A 95 11.68 -23.29 -39.27
CA ASP A 95 11.97 -24.34 -38.30
C ASP A 95 13.21 -24.01 -37.46
N TYR A 96 13.03 -23.75 -36.17
CA TYR A 96 14.11 -23.75 -35.18
C TYR A 96 13.96 -25.00 -34.28
N ARG A 97 14.79 -26.02 -34.54
CA ARG A 97 14.98 -27.15 -33.60
C ARG A 97 15.83 -26.67 -32.42
N VAL A 98 15.20 -26.49 -31.26
CA VAL A 98 15.89 -26.21 -29.99
C VAL A 98 16.41 -27.54 -29.42
N LEU A 99 17.74 -27.68 -29.36
CA LEU A 99 18.43 -28.77 -28.68
C LEU A 99 18.51 -28.45 -27.18
N TYR A 100 17.87 -29.25 -26.33
CA TYR A 100 18.03 -29.17 -24.87
C TYR A 100 19.32 -29.86 -24.42
N PRO A 101 20.26 -29.18 -23.74
CA PRO A 101 21.29 -29.87 -22.97
C PRO A 101 20.67 -30.47 -21.69
N ARG A 102 21.02 -31.71 -21.37
CA ARG A 102 20.64 -32.36 -20.09
C ARG A 102 21.25 -31.58 -18.91
N PRO A 103 20.51 -31.37 -17.80
CA PRO A 103 21.05 -30.71 -16.62
C PRO A 103 22.09 -31.61 -15.90
N PRO A 104 23.14 -31.03 -15.30
CA PRO A 104 24.12 -31.78 -14.51
C PRO A 104 23.49 -32.34 -13.22
N THR A 105 23.83 -33.59 -12.90
CA THR A 105 23.24 -34.44 -11.85
C THR A 105 23.76 -34.20 -10.43
N SER A 106 24.15 -32.97 -10.07
CA SER A 106 24.55 -32.69 -8.69
C SER A 106 24.43 -31.21 -8.35
N TYR A 107 23.38 -30.86 -7.60
CA TYR A 107 23.30 -29.60 -6.86
C TYR A 107 23.91 -29.80 -5.47
N PRO A 108 24.79 -28.91 -4.98
CA PRO A 108 25.18 -28.93 -3.57
C PRO A 108 23.93 -28.64 -2.71
N SER A 109 23.66 -29.51 -1.75
CA SER A 109 22.53 -29.38 -0.82
C SER A 109 22.66 -28.08 -0.03
N PHE A 110 21.79 -27.11 -0.29
CA PHE A 110 21.61 -25.94 0.55
C PHE A 110 20.80 -26.36 1.79
N SER A 111 21.47 -26.95 2.76
CA SER A 111 20.91 -27.29 4.07
C SER A 111 20.82 -26.03 4.94
N GLY A 112 20.15 -24.99 4.45
CA GLY A 112 19.81 -23.81 5.23
C GLY A 112 18.46 -24.04 5.88
N ALA A 113 18.45 -24.59 7.10
CA ALA A 113 17.24 -24.63 7.90
C ALA A 113 16.71 -23.19 8.04
N ILE A 114 15.53 -22.91 7.48
CA ILE A 114 14.77 -21.69 7.75
C ILE A 114 14.25 -21.84 9.19
N THR A 115 15.11 -21.54 10.16
CA THR A 115 14.70 -21.46 11.55
C THR A 115 13.83 -20.22 11.70
N SER A 116 12.52 -20.43 11.91
CA SER A 116 11.52 -19.43 12.31
C SER A 116 11.76 -18.91 13.74
N GLY A 117 13.00 -18.55 14.06
CA GLY A 117 13.39 -17.86 15.29
C GLY A 117 13.15 -16.36 15.12
N TYR A 118 12.57 -15.72 16.13
CA TYR A 118 12.76 -14.27 16.27
C TYR A 118 14.21 -14.12 16.73
N ILE A 119 15.08 -13.68 15.84
CA ILE A 119 16.46 -13.31 16.19
C ILE A 119 16.40 -11.82 16.53
N PRO A 120 16.71 -11.43 17.78
CA PRO A 120 16.81 -10.03 18.16
C PRO A 120 17.73 -9.31 17.18
N ASP A 121 17.41 -8.05 16.86
CA ASP A 121 18.37 -7.23 16.14
C ASP A 121 19.61 -7.06 17.02
N HIS A 122 20.74 -7.64 16.60
CA HIS A 122 22.01 -7.52 17.30
C HIS A 122 22.58 -6.08 17.22
N SER A 123 21.87 -5.12 16.61
CA SER A 123 22.24 -3.71 16.66
C SER A 123 22.09 -3.07 18.04
N CYS A 124 21.46 -3.72 19.01
CA CYS A 124 21.46 -3.26 20.41
C CYS A 124 21.55 -4.47 21.36
N PRO A 125 22.76 -4.83 21.83
CA PRO A 125 22.98 -5.93 22.77
C PRO A 125 22.21 -5.77 24.10
N ASP A 126 21.87 -4.53 24.48
CA ASP A 126 21.20 -4.15 25.73
C ASP A 126 19.76 -3.63 25.56
N CYS A 127 19.16 -3.79 24.38
CA CYS A 127 17.71 -3.56 24.23
C CYS A 127 16.99 -4.68 24.99
N GLN A 128 16.73 -4.44 26.27
CA GLN A 128 15.79 -5.25 27.04
C GLN A 128 14.48 -5.27 26.28
N ILE A 129 14.19 -6.37 25.58
CA ILE A 129 12.86 -6.63 25.04
C ILE A 129 11.95 -6.55 26.26
N PRO A 130 11.02 -5.57 26.34
CA PRO A 130 10.16 -5.42 27.50
C PRO A 130 9.54 -6.79 27.80
N ARG A 131 9.67 -7.26 29.05
CA ARG A 131 9.13 -8.56 29.47
C ARG A 131 7.71 -8.69 28.92
N SER A 132 7.50 -9.64 28.02
CA SER A 132 6.25 -9.76 27.28
C SER A 132 5.09 -9.96 28.25
N GLY A 133 4.22 -8.96 28.35
CA GLY A 133 3.03 -8.95 29.17
C GLY A 133 2.11 -7.87 28.65
N VAL A 134 0.91 -8.24 28.21
CA VAL A 134 -0.06 -7.27 27.71
C VAL A 134 -0.47 -6.36 28.86
N HIS A 135 -0.28 -5.06 28.70
CA HIS A 135 -0.70 -4.05 29.67
C HIS A 135 -2.14 -3.66 29.36
N SER A 136 -3.12 -4.16 30.12
CA SER A 136 -4.55 -3.98 29.81
C SER A 136 -4.95 -2.52 29.57
N GLY A 137 -4.48 -1.58 30.39
CA GLY A 137 -4.75 -0.15 30.19
C GLY A 137 -4.16 0.39 28.88
N ARG A 138 -2.91 0.02 28.55
CA ARG A 138 -2.30 0.41 27.26
C ARG A 138 -2.96 -0.29 26.08
N MET A 139 -3.47 -1.50 26.25
CA MET A 139 -4.19 -2.23 25.20
C MET A 139 -5.50 -1.52 24.83
N VAL A 140 -6.25 -1.03 25.83
CA VAL A 140 -7.45 -0.21 25.60
C VAL A 140 -7.08 1.07 24.86
N VAL A 141 -6.05 1.79 25.33
CA VAL A 141 -5.57 3.02 24.66
C VAL A 141 -5.08 2.74 23.25
N ALA A 142 -4.27 1.71 23.03
CA ALA A 142 -3.76 1.30 21.73
C ALA A 142 -4.90 0.98 20.75
N THR A 143 -5.91 0.24 21.21
CA THR A 143 -7.09 -0.07 20.39
C THR A 143 -7.88 1.19 20.08
N GLY A 144 -8.07 2.09 21.05
CA GLY A 144 -8.70 3.40 20.84
C GLY A 144 -7.95 4.27 19.83
N ILE A 145 -6.62 4.29 19.86
CA ILE A 145 -5.78 4.99 18.88
C ILE A 145 -5.97 4.40 17.49
N VAL A 146 -5.88 3.07 17.34
CA VAL A 146 -6.00 2.41 16.02
C VAL A 146 -7.39 2.63 15.44
N VAL A 147 -8.46 2.44 16.22
CA VAL A 147 -9.84 2.65 15.78
C VAL A 147 -10.10 4.13 15.49
N GLY A 148 -9.69 5.03 16.37
CA GLY A 148 -9.88 6.47 16.20
C GLY A 148 -9.14 7.02 14.99
N ALA A 149 -7.89 6.59 14.78
CA ALA A 149 -7.12 6.96 13.59
C ALA A 149 -7.78 6.41 12.32
N HIS A 150 -8.21 5.15 12.32
CA HIS A 150 -8.90 4.56 11.17
C HIS A 150 -10.19 5.30 10.84
N TYR A 151 -11.00 5.58 11.86
CA TYR A 151 -12.23 6.36 11.71
C TYR A 151 -11.96 7.78 11.18
N ALA A 152 -10.92 8.45 11.68
CA ALA A 152 -10.56 9.79 11.21
C ALA A 152 -10.11 9.79 9.73
N VAL A 153 -9.32 8.80 9.32
CA VAL A 153 -8.94 8.61 7.91
C VAL A 153 -10.17 8.34 7.07
N PHE A 154 -11.03 7.41 7.50
CA PHE A 154 -12.24 7.05 6.79
C PHE A 154 -13.20 8.24 6.61
N GLU A 155 -13.47 9.02 7.67
CA GLU A 155 -14.31 10.24 7.56
C GLU A 155 -13.68 11.28 6.62
N TYR A 156 -12.35 11.40 6.65
CA TYR A 156 -11.64 12.25 5.72
C TYR A 156 -11.83 11.76 4.27
N GLU A 157 -11.66 10.47 4.00
CA GLU A 157 -11.93 9.86 2.68
C GLU A 157 -13.38 10.05 2.24
N GLN A 158 -14.37 9.90 3.13
CA GLN A 158 -15.78 10.21 2.84
C GLN A 158 -15.95 11.64 2.34
N SER A 159 -15.44 12.61 3.09
CA SER A 159 -15.59 14.03 2.75
C SER A 159 -14.90 14.41 1.43
N GLN A 160 -13.81 13.73 1.06
CA GLN A 160 -12.98 14.10 -0.07
C GLN A 160 -13.27 13.31 -1.34
N TRP A 161 -13.63 12.03 -1.22
CA TRP A 161 -13.84 11.12 -2.36
C TRP A 161 -15.27 10.70 -2.57
N TYR A 162 -16.03 10.42 -1.50
CA TYR A 162 -17.30 9.68 -1.63
C TYR A 162 -18.54 10.58 -1.56
N ASP A 163 -18.57 11.56 -0.66
CA ASP A 163 -19.71 12.48 -0.47
C ASP A 163 -19.99 13.37 -1.71
N LYS A 164 -19.03 13.42 -2.63
CA LYS A 164 -19.12 14.18 -3.89
C LYS A 164 -19.90 13.42 -4.98
N TYR A 165 -20.27 12.15 -4.77
CA TYR A 165 -20.91 11.29 -5.79
C TYR A 165 -22.18 10.60 -5.28
N SER A 166 -23.12 10.35 -6.20
CA SER A 166 -24.19 9.38 -5.96
C SER A 166 -23.67 7.96 -6.20
N THR A 167 -24.03 7.02 -5.33
CA THR A 167 -23.58 5.63 -5.44
C THR A 167 -24.22 4.91 -6.63
N VAL A 168 -23.47 3.98 -7.22
CA VAL A 168 -23.91 3.07 -8.31
C VAL A 168 -23.90 1.62 -7.82
N PRO A 169 -24.56 0.67 -8.53
CA PRO A 169 -24.37 -0.74 -8.24
C PRO A 169 -22.89 -1.12 -8.31
N PHE A 170 -22.46 -2.01 -7.40
CA PHE A 170 -21.06 -2.42 -7.32
C PHE A 170 -20.50 -2.85 -8.68
N HIS A 171 -19.37 -2.28 -9.08
CA HIS A 171 -18.64 -2.63 -10.30
C HIS A 171 -17.15 -2.79 -10.05
N PHE A 172 -16.48 -3.47 -10.98
CA PHE A 172 -15.02 -3.54 -11.02
C PHE A 172 -14.47 -2.40 -11.86
N ASP A 173 -13.23 -2.00 -11.60
CA ASP A 173 -12.54 -1.09 -12.50
C ASP A 173 -12.15 -1.82 -13.80
N ASP A 174 -12.60 -1.28 -14.93
CA ASP A 174 -12.27 -1.77 -16.27
C ASP A 174 -10.98 -1.11 -16.83
N HIS A 175 -10.46 -0.08 -16.16
CA HIS A 175 -9.32 0.75 -16.54
C HIS A 175 -8.22 0.76 -15.46
N LEU A 176 -7.50 -0.36 -15.35
CA LEU A 176 -6.52 -0.61 -14.29
C LEU A 176 -5.20 0.19 -14.39
N ASP A 177 -5.12 1.19 -15.27
CA ASP A 177 -3.90 1.97 -15.57
C ASP A 177 -3.92 3.40 -15.01
N TYR A 178 -4.79 3.66 -14.03
CA TYR A 178 -4.89 4.95 -13.35
C TYR A 178 -3.51 5.47 -12.92
N ALA A 179 -3.26 6.76 -13.17
CA ALA A 179 -1.97 7.40 -12.90
C ALA A 179 -0.73 6.60 -13.40
N TYR A 180 -0.80 5.92 -14.54
CA TYR A 180 0.28 5.06 -15.05
C TYR A 180 0.65 3.90 -14.11
N ASN A 181 -0.33 3.38 -13.35
CA ASN A 181 -0.14 2.43 -12.25
C ASN A 181 0.73 2.98 -11.10
N PHE A 182 0.96 4.29 -11.05
CA PHE A 182 1.76 4.90 -9.98
C PHE A 182 1.01 4.93 -8.65
N ASP A 183 -0.33 5.00 -8.71
CA ASP A 183 -1.24 4.78 -7.60
C ASP A 183 -1.01 3.44 -6.88
N LYS A 184 -0.67 2.38 -7.63
CA LYS A 184 -0.35 1.06 -7.05
C LYS A 184 0.83 1.14 -6.08
N LEU A 185 1.78 2.05 -6.31
CA LEU A 185 2.88 2.29 -5.35
C LEU A 185 2.38 2.98 -4.09
N GLY A 186 1.38 3.85 -4.21
CA GLY A 186 0.63 4.42 -3.08
C GLY A 186 -0.09 3.36 -2.28
N HIS A 187 -0.77 2.41 -2.92
CA HIS A 187 -1.40 1.27 -2.25
C HIS A 187 -0.39 0.39 -1.49
N VAL A 188 0.76 0.08 -2.10
CA VAL A 188 1.86 -0.65 -1.43
C VAL A 188 2.35 0.14 -0.21
N PHE A 189 2.67 1.42 -0.38
CA PHE A 189 3.24 2.25 0.68
C PHE A 189 2.23 2.52 1.79
N GLY A 190 1.01 2.92 1.47
CA GLY A 190 -0.08 3.21 2.41
C GLY A 190 -0.42 1.98 3.25
N THR A 191 -0.51 0.80 2.63
CA THR A 191 -0.71 -0.45 3.36
C THR A 191 0.45 -0.74 4.32
N TYR A 192 1.70 -0.61 3.83
CA TYR A 192 2.91 -0.82 4.63
C TYR A 192 2.98 0.14 5.83
N ALA A 193 2.71 1.42 5.58
CA ALA A 193 2.70 2.51 6.55
C ALA A 193 1.70 2.25 7.68
N TRP A 194 0.45 1.94 7.30
CA TRP A 194 -0.61 1.62 8.25
C TRP A 194 -0.27 0.40 9.10
N ALA A 195 0.21 -0.66 8.46
CA ALA A 195 0.59 -1.89 9.13
C ALA A 195 1.70 -1.68 10.17
N LEU A 196 2.72 -0.88 9.84
CA LEU A 196 3.80 -0.50 10.75
C LEU A 196 3.30 0.29 11.95
N GLY A 197 2.47 1.31 11.73
CA GLY A 197 1.89 2.13 12.80
C GLY A 197 1.06 1.30 13.78
N VAL A 198 0.17 0.45 13.25
CA VAL A 198 -0.65 -0.47 14.05
C VAL A 198 0.21 -1.43 14.87
N ALA A 199 1.22 -2.04 14.23
CA ALA A 199 2.11 -2.98 14.93
C ALA A 199 2.87 -2.31 16.08
N ARG A 200 3.47 -1.12 15.86
CA ARG A 200 4.18 -0.39 16.91
C ARG A 200 3.27 0.03 18.06
N THR A 201 2.03 0.39 17.74
CA THR A 201 1.01 0.74 18.75
C THR A 201 0.66 -0.46 19.65
N TYR A 202 0.52 -1.65 19.07
CA TYR A 202 0.29 -2.87 19.86
C TYR A 202 1.54 -3.37 20.58
N GLU A 203 2.74 -3.21 20.02
CA GLU A 203 4.00 -3.48 20.72
C GLU A 203 4.16 -2.61 21.97
N TRP A 204 3.78 -1.32 21.88
CA TRP A 204 3.74 -0.41 23.03
C TRP A 204 2.79 -0.88 24.15
N ALA A 205 1.69 -1.53 23.77
CA ALA A 205 0.76 -2.18 24.69
C ALA A 205 1.28 -3.53 25.27
N GLY A 206 2.46 -3.99 24.87
CA GLY A 206 3.08 -5.22 25.36
C GLY A 206 2.67 -6.48 24.57
N VAL A 207 2.04 -6.32 23.40
CA VAL A 207 1.80 -7.43 22.47
C VAL A 207 3.14 -7.90 21.91
N ARG A 208 3.32 -9.22 21.80
CA ARG A 208 4.57 -9.79 21.26
C ARG A 208 4.80 -9.32 19.82
N PRO A 209 6.05 -8.98 19.43
CA PRO A 209 6.34 -8.44 18.09
C PRO A 209 5.79 -9.28 16.94
N LYS A 210 5.90 -10.62 17.02
CA LYS A 210 5.35 -11.53 16.00
C LYS A 210 3.83 -11.40 15.82
N THR A 211 3.11 -11.19 16.93
CA THR A 211 1.65 -11.03 16.93
C THR A 211 1.28 -9.64 16.47
N ALA A 212 1.98 -8.61 16.96
CA ALA A 212 1.75 -7.23 16.56
C ALA A 212 2.01 -7.03 15.05
N ALA A 213 3.05 -7.64 14.50
CA ALA A 213 3.32 -7.63 13.06
C ALA A 213 2.21 -8.28 12.24
N LEU A 214 1.65 -9.41 12.69
CA LEU A 214 0.52 -10.05 12.00
C LEU A 214 -0.74 -9.17 12.07
N VAL A 215 -1.06 -8.64 13.25
CA VAL A 215 -2.19 -7.74 13.44
C VAL A 215 -2.04 -6.49 12.57
N GLY A 216 -0.85 -5.87 12.57
CA GLY A 216 -0.56 -4.73 11.71
C GLY A 216 -0.76 -5.04 10.24
N ALA A 217 -0.19 -6.13 9.73
CA ALA A 217 -0.36 -6.53 8.33
C ALA A 217 -1.83 -6.75 7.94
N VAL A 218 -2.60 -7.43 8.78
CA VAL A 218 -4.03 -7.67 8.55
C VAL A 218 -4.81 -6.35 8.57
N PHE A 219 -4.54 -5.47 9.53
CA PHE A 219 -5.22 -4.17 9.61
C PHE A 219 -4.87 -3.25 8.45
N GLY A 220 -3.60 -3.22 8.01
CA GLY A 220 -3.17 -2.51 6.80
C GLY A 220 -3.97 -2.98 5.59
N TRP A 221 -4.00 -4.30 5.38
CA TRP A 221 -4.71 -4.88 4.24
C TRP A 221 -6.22 -4.61 4.31
N VAL A 222 -6.86 -4.77 5.48
CA VAL A 222 -8.30 -4.53 5.65
C VAL A 222 -8.66 -3.07 5.45
N ALA A 223 -7.85 -2.13 5.94
CA ALA A 223 -8.09 -0.71 5.75
C ALA A 223 -8.08 -0.33 4.27
N GLN A 224 -7.15 -0.88 3.49
CA GLN A 224 -7.08 -0.60 2.06
C GLN A 224 -8.10 -1.41 1.24
N PHE A 225 -8.40 -2.64 1.65
CA PHE A 225 -9.52 -3.40 1.08
C PHE A 225 -10.86 -2.65 1.24
N GLN A 226 -11.05 -1.92 2.35
CA GLN A 226 -12.22 -1.08 2.53
C GLN A 226 -12.29 0.01 1.46
N VAL A 227 -11.18 0.69 1.15
CA VAL A 227 -11.11 1.71 0.09
C VAL A 227 -11.61 1.12 -1.24
N GLU A 228 -11.05 -0.01 -1.68
CA GLU A 228 -11.47 -0.66 -2.94
C GLU A 228 -12.96 -1.03 -2.98
N VAL A 229 -13.51 -1.48 -1.84
CA VAL A 229 -14.93 -1.81 -1.73
C VAL A 229 -15.78 -0.56 -1.92
N TYR A 230 -15.36 0.57 -1.35
CA TYR A 230 -16.06 1.84 -1.53
C TYR A 230 -15.93 2.37 -2.95
N ASP A 231 -14.75 2.31 -3.55
CA ASP A 231 -14.51 2.69 -4.94
C ASP A 231 -15.40 1.91 -5.91
N GLY A 232 -15.67 0.63 -5.61
CA GLY A 232 -16.63 -0.19 -6.37
C GLY A 232 -18.06 0.36 -6.41
N TYR A 233 -18.46 1.28 -5.53
CA TYR A 233 -19.77 1.94 -5.55
C TYR A 233 -19.74 3.36 -6.13
N ILE A 234 -18.59 3.83 -6.63
CA ILE A 234 -18.42 5.19 -7.14
C ILE A 234 -18.39 5.18 -8.68
N PRO A 235 -19.22 5.99 -9.38
CA PRO A 235 -19.36 5.93 -10.83
C PRO A 235 -18.06 6.07 -11.64
N ARG A 236 -17.12 6.87 -11.13
CA ARG A 236 -15.86 7.22 -11.84
C ARG A 236 -14.65 6.39 -11.41
N PHE A 237 -14.77 5.67 -10.29
CA PHE A 237 -13.75 4.74 -9.80
C PHE A 237 -14.26 3.32 -10.05
N GLY A 238 -13.69 2.33 -9.39
CA GLY A 238 -14.21 0.97 -9.36
C GLY A 238 -13.40 0.11 -8.41
N PHE A 239 -13.87 -1.10 -8.12
CA PHE A 239 -13.06 -2.04 -7.36
C PHE A 239 -11.88 -2.49 -8.22
N ASP A 240 -10.67 -2.01 -7.91
CA ASP A 240 -9.47 -2.31 -8.67
C ASP A 240 -8.74 -3.56 -8.12
N ARG A 241 -8.54 -4.53 -9.00
CA ARG A 241 -7.92 -5.81 -8.65
C ARG A 241 -6.39 -5.72 -8.54
N LEU A 242 -5.77 -4.80 -9.26
CA LEU A 242 -4.35 -4.46 -9.12
C LEU A 242 -4.09 -3.69 -7.83
N ASP A 243 -5.02 -2.85 -7.37
CA ASP A 243 -4.92 -2.23 -6.04
C ASP A 243 -5.00 -3.26 -4.92
N ILE A 244 -5.91 -4.23 -5.00
CA ILE A 244 -5.89 -5.38 -4.09
C ILE A 244 -4.55 -6.13 -4.11
N ALA A 245 -3.95 -6.29 -5.28
CA ALA A 245 -2.63 -6.93 -5.39
C ALA A 245 -1.53 -6.07 -4.75
N ALA A 246 -1.53 -4.76 -5.00
CA ALA A 246 -0.62 -3.79 -4.41
C ALA A 246 -0.75 -3.74 -2.88
N ASN A 247 -1.98 -3.68 -2.36
CA ASN A 247 -2.30 -3.76 -0.95
C ASN A 247 -1.76 -5.06 -0.33
N THR A 248 -1.93 -6.18 -1.02
CA THR A 248 -1.39 -7.48 -0.59
C THR A 248 0.14 -7.48 -0.54
N ILE A 249 0.80 -6.86 -1.52
CA ILE A 249 2.26 -6.70 -1.54
C ILE A 249 2.73 -5.84 -0.38
N GLY A 250 2.08 -4.70 -0.10
CA GLY A 250 2.43 -3.82 1.01
C GLY A 250 2.32 -4.50 2.37
N ALA A 251 1.18 -5.15 2.65
CA ALA A 251 0.96 -5.89 3.89
C ALA A 251 1.92 -7.09 4.03
N GLY A 252 2.10 -7.84 2.93
CA GLY A 252 2.98 -8.99 2.87
C GLY A 252 4.45 -8.60 3.08
N TRP A 253 4.90 -7.51 2.45
CA TRP A 253 6.24 -6.98 2.61
C TRP A 253 6.49 -6.53 4.04
N PHE A 254 5.58 -5.76 4.64
CA PHE A 254 5.67 -5.37 6.04
C PHE A 254 5.84 -6.59 6.95
N TYR A 255 4.93 -7.57 6.82
CA TYR A 255 4.97 -8.77 7.63
C TYR A 255 6.28 -9.55 7.45
N ALA A 256 6.72 -9.73 6.20
CA ALA A 256 7.95 -10.41 5.86
C ALA A 256 9.18 -9.69 6.43
N GLN A 257 9.22 -8.35 6.36
CA GLN A 257 10.28 -7.52 6.93
C GLN A 257 10.42 -7.70 8.44
N GLN A 258 9.30 -7.82 9.18
CA GLN A 258 9.34 -8.07 10.62
C GLN A 258 9.91 -9.47 10.97
N ARG A 259 9.85 -10.42 10.03
CA ARG A 259 10.17 -11.84 10.23
C ARG A 259 11.51 -12.28 9.63
N ILE A 260 11.94 -11.67 8.54
CA ILE A 260 13.10 -12.07 7.75
C ILE A 260 14.18 -11.00 7.93
N GLN A 261 15.31 -11.39 8.54
CA GLN A 261 16.37 -10.46 8.90
C GLN A 261 16.94 -9.70 7.70
N THR A 262 17.13 -10.36 6.55
CA THR A 262 17.65 -9.73 5.34
C THR A 262 16.72 -8.63 4.82
N LEU A 263 15.41 -8.80 4.95
CA LEU A 263 14.43 -7.81 4.51
C LEU A 263 14.43 -6.55 5.39
N ARG A 264 14.89 -6.63 6.65
CA ARG A 264 15.05 -5.44 7.53
C ARG A 264 16.11 -4.44 7.05
N ASN A 265 16.85 -4.77 6.00
CA ASN A 265 17.79 -3.84 5.37
C ASN A 265 17.14 -3.02 4.27
N TRP A 266 15.89 -3.29 3.91
CA TRP A 266 15.16 -2.68 2.81
C TRP A 266 13.99 -1.88 3.35
N HIS A 267 13.89 -0.61 2.98
CA HIS A 267 12.91 0.33 3.54
C HIS A 267 12.18 1.06 2.41
N PHE A 268 10.86 0.92 2.39
CA PHE A 268 10.00 1.77 1.56
C PHE A 268 9.97 3.18 2.13
N ARG A 269 10.05 4.16 1.23
CA ARG A 269 9.91 5.58 1.56
C ARG A 269 9.01 6.28 0.57
N MET A 270 8.35 7.32 1.04
CA MET A 270 7.63 8.27 0.22
C MET A 270 8.30 9.65 0.35
N GLY A 271 8.61 10.27 -0.78
CA GLY A 271 8.87 11.70 -0.86
C GLY A 271 7.58 12.41 -1.25
N TYR A 272 7.36 13.58 -0.67
CA TYR A 272 6.25 14.45 -1.05
C TYR A 272 6.72 15.89 -0.99
N TYR A 273 6.60 16.60 -2.10
CA TYR A 273 6.93 18.02 -2.17
C TYR A 273 5.91 18.71 -3.07
N PRO A 274 5.00 19.52 -2.50
CA PRO A 274 3.92 20.12 -3.27
C PRO A 274 4.47 21.21 -4.19
N GLU A 275 4.58 20.92 -5.48
CA GLU A 275 4.90 21.88 -6.52
C GLU A 275 3.69 22.19 -7.41
N LYS A 276 3.76 23.34 -8.08
CA LYS A 276 2.77 23.76 -9.07
C LYS A 276 3.21 23.27 -10.43
N ILE A 277 2.33 22.58 -11.15
CA ILE A 277 2.65 22.04 -12.46
C ILE A 277 2.60 23.19 -13.47
N ARG A 278 3.71 23.49 -14.14
CA ARG A 278 3.75 24.54 -15.16
C ARG A 278 3.05 24.05 -16.44
N LEU A 279 2.08 24.82 -16.93
CA LEU A 279 1.34 24.54 -18.15
C LEU A 279 2.06 25.11 -19.39
N PRO A 280 1.78 24.58 -20.60
CA PRO A 280 2.41 25.04 -21.84
C PRO A 280 2.19 26.53 -22.17
N ASP A 281 1.10 27.12 -21.68
CA ASP A 281 0.77 28.54 -21.84
C ASP A 281 1.54 29.46 -20.86
N GLY A 282 2.39 28.88 -20.01
CA GLY A 282 3.18 29.59 -19.00
C GLY A 282 2.44 29.85 -17.69
N SER A 283 1.18 29.45 -17.57
CA SER A 283 0.45 29.44 -16.31
C SER A 283 0.86 28.24 -15.44
N TYR A 284 0.35 28.19 -14.21
CA TYR A 284 0.59 27.09 -13.29
C TYR A 284 -0.74 26.44 -12.92
N PHE A 285 -0.77 25.12 -13.01
CA PHE A 285 -1.82 24.30 -12.45
C PHE A 285 -1.43 23.94 -11.01
N GLU A 286 -2.30 24.33 -10.10
CA GLU A 286 -2.29 23.86 -8.72
C GLU A 286 -3.41 22.85 -8.61
N LEU A 287 -3.10 21.66 -8.08
CA LEU A 287 -4.15 20.75 -7.67
C LEU A 287 -5.04 21.49 -6.67
N PRO A 288 -6.38 21.42 -6.80
CA PRO A 288 -7.30 22.05 -5.88
C PRO A 288 -6.92 21.74 -4.42
N THR A 289 -7.01 22.75 -3.54
CA THR A 289 -6.63 22.63 -2.12
C THR A 289 -7.47 21.61 -1.34
N ASP A 290 -8.56 21.10 -1.93
CA ASP A 290 -9.41 20.02 -1.42
C ASP A 290 -9.01 18.63 -1.97
N GLN A 291 -7.91 18.50 -2.70
CA GLN A 291 -7.40 17.18 -3.09
C GLN A 291 -6.57 16.55 -1.98
N ILE A 292 -6.76 15.24 -1.82
CA ILE A 292 -6.07 14.44 -0.81
C ILE A 292 -4.61 14.28 -1.24
N LEU A 293 -3.69 14.33 -0.26
CA LEU A 293 -2.29 13.99 -0.48
C LEU A 293 -2.13 12.68 -1.27
N ALA A 294 -3.02 11.71 -1.07
CA ALA A 294 -3.04 10.42 -1.75
C ALA A 294 -3.28 10.52 -3.27
N ASP A 295 -4.09 11.49 -3.74
CA ASP A 295 -4.38 11.69 -5.17
C ASP A 295 -3.37 12.61 -5.88
N ASP A 296 -2.55 13.33 -5.12
CA ASP A 296 -1.48 14.18 -5.64
C ASP A 296 -0.25 13.35 -6.04
N TYR A 297 -0.43 12.44 -7.00
CA TYR A 297 0.63 11.55 -7.48
C TYR A 297 1.78 12.31 -8.14
N SER A 298 1.53 13.52 -8.62
CA SER A 298 2.54 14.33 -9.31
C SER A 298 3.60 14.89 -8.38
N ASN A 299 3.23 15.13 -7.13
CA ASN A 299 4.13 15.60 -6.08
C ASN A 299 4.66 14.47 -5.20
N GLN A 300 4.30 13.22 -5.50
CA GLN A 300 4.76 12.04 -4.79
C GLN A 300 5.94 11.36 -5.51
N SER A 301 6.82 10.76 -4.71
CA SER A 301 7.85 9.84 -5.19
C SER A 301 7.96 8.66 -4.25
N TYR A 302 8.16 7.46 -4.79
CA TYR A 302 8.29 6.22 -4.02
C TYR A 302 9.68 5.65 -4.17
N TRP A 303 10.27 5.25 -3.05
CA TRP A 303 11.66 4.85 -2.97
C TRP A 303 11.84 3.56 -2.21
N MET A 304 12.83 2.80 -2.62
CA MET A 304 13.36 1.66 -1.90
C MET A 304 14.79 1.96 -1.47
N ALA A 305 15.00 2.15 -0.17
CA ALA A 305 16.30 2.40 0.42
C ALA A 305 16.88 1.12 1.03
N VAL A 306 18.16 0.85 0.76
CA VAL A 306 18.89 -0.31 1.25
C VAL A 306 20.06 0.08 2.16
N ARG A 307 20.15 -0.58 3.32
CA ARG A 307 21.30 -0.51 4.24
C ARG A 307 22.52 -1.21 3.64
N LEU A 308 23.13 -0.58 2.64
CA LEU A 308 24.27 -1.14 1.90
C LEU A 308 25.41 -1.57 2.83
N HIS A 309 25.67 -0.81 3.90
CA HIS A 309 26.66 -1.14 4.93
C HIS A 309 26.57 -2.59 5.46
N ASN A 310 25.35 -3.13 5.60
CA ASN A 310 25.14 -4.46 6.15
C ASN A 310 25.52 -5.58 5.16
N TYR A 311 25.56 -5.28 3.85
CA TYR A 311 25.97 -6.20 2.80
C TYR A 311 27.45 -6.12 2.45
N LEU A 312 28.15 -5.06 2.89
CA LEU A 312 29.57 -4.88 2.58
C LEU A 312 30.48 -5.87 3.34
N PRO A 313 31.53 -6.40 2.69
CA PRO A 313 32.61 -7.11 3.36
C PRO A 313 33.26 -6.29 4.49
N LYS A 314 33.80 -6.96 5.52
CA LYS A 314 34.33 -6.31 6.73
C LYS A 314 35.38 -5.22 6.42
N ASP A 315 36.26 -5.46 5.44
CA ASP A 315 37.31 -4.52 5.01
C ASP A 315 36.75 -3.29 4.28
N LYS A 316 35.53 -3.38 3.72
CA LYS A 316 34.87 -2.31 2.98
C LYS A 316 33.93 -1.45 3.82
N LYS A 317 33.48 -1.93 4.98
CA LYS A 317 32.56 -1.21 5.89
C LYS A 317 33.07 0.16 6.34
N LYS A 318 34.38 0.37 6.41
CA LYS A 318 34.98 1.67 6.78
C LYS A 318 34.78 2.77 5.72
N TYR A 319 34.44 2.41 4.48
CA TYR A 319 34.24 3.36 3.39
C TYR A 319 32.78 3.77 3.17
N TRP A 320 31.85 3.14 3.87
CA TRP A 320 30.42 3.43 3.75
C TRP A 320 29.80 3.52 5.14
N PRO A 321 29.37 4.70 5.62
CA PRO A 321 28.80 4.83 6.96
C PRO A 321 27.54 3.97 7.16
N SER A 322 27.33 3.45 8.37
CA SER A 322 26.18 2.59 8.67
C SER A 322 24.83 3.32 8.67
N PHE A 323 24.84 4.64 8.85
CA PHE A 323 23.66 5.50 8.77
C PHE A 323 23.30 5.90 7.33
N LEU A 324 24.17 5.65 6.35
CA LEU A 324 23.94 6.03 4.95
C LEU A 324 23.39 4.83 4.17
N MET A 325 22.28 5.05 3.47
CA MET A 325 21.63 4.07 2.61
C MET A 325 21.78 4.45 1.14
N LEU A 326 21.74 3.44 0.28
CA LEU A 326 21.59 3.60 -1.16
C LEU A 326 20.11 3.45 -1.49
N SER A 327 19.55 4.26 -2.38
CA SER A 327 18.13 4.18 -2.74
C SER A 327 17.88 4.28 -4.24
N GLY A 328 16.85 3.57 -4.68
CA GLY A 328 16.24 3.71 -6.00
C GLY A 328 14.83 4.27 -5.86
N GLY A 329 14.47 5.22 -6.70
CA GLY A 329 13.19 5.93 -6.64
C GLY A 329 12.49 5.98 -7.98
N VAL A 330 11.18 6.12 -7.92
CA VAL A 330 10.32 6.42 -9.06
C VAL A 330 9.35 7.51 -8.67
N ALA A 331 9.06 8.39 -9.61
CA ALA A 331 8.21 9.54 -9.40
C ALA A 331 7.40 9.81 -10.68
N LEU A 332 6.20 10.39 -10.55
CA LEU A 332 5.33 10.70 -11.69
C LEU A 332 5.40 12.20 -11.99
N ASP A 333 6.18 12.61 -12.98
CA ASP A 333 6.41 14.03 -13.28
C ASP A 333 5.30 14.57 -14.19
N ASN A 334 4.82 15.79 -13.89
CA ASN A 334 3.92 16.58 -14.75
C ASN A 334 2.60 15.88 -15.15
N TRP A 335 2.07 15.00 -14.30
CA TRP A 335 0.76 14.38 -14.52
C TRP A 335 -0.36 15.28 -13.98
N ILE A 336 -1.46 15.40 -14.73
CA ILE A 336 -2.67 16.05 -14.23
C ILE A 336 -3.83 15.09 -14.46
N PRO A 337 -4.60 14.71 -13.40
CA PRO A 337 -5.74 13.82 -13.54
C PRO A 337 -6.71 14.30 -14.62
N GLY A 338 -7.01 13.44 -15.60
CA GLY A 338 -7.95 13.74 -16.69
C GLY A 338 -7.46 14.75 -17.73
N SER A 339 -6.18 15.19 -17.68
CA SER A 339 -5.63 16.12 -18.67
C SER A 339 -5.15 15.41 -19.94
N GLU A 340 -5.57 15.91 -21.10
CA GLU A 340 -5.04 15.43 -22.39
C GLU A 340 -3.66 16.03 -22.73
N PHE A 341 -3.30 17.17 -22.12
CA PHE A 341 -2.06 17.90 -22.40
C PHE A 341 -0.91 17.49 -21.48
N ASN A 342 -1.23 17.17 -20.23
CA ASN A 342 -0.27 16.81 -19.19
C ASN A 342 -0.49 15.36 -18.78
N LYS A 343 -0.17 14.48 -19.74
CA LYS A 343 -0.19 13.04 -19.55
C LYS A 343 0.86 12.55 -18.55
N GLY A 344 1.83 13.39 -18.17
CA GLY A 344 2.89 13.01 -17.24
C GLY A 344 3.82 11.92 -17.76
N HIS A 345 4.88 11.65 -17.01
CA HIS A 345 5.82 10.58 -17.32
C HIS A 345 6.52 10.09 -16.05
N LEU A 346 6.89 8.82 -16.05
CA LEU A 346 7.69 8.27 -14.95
C LEU A 346 9.13 8.78 -15.05
N ALA A 347 9.68 9.21 -13.91
CA ALA A 347 11.09 9.51 -13.74
C ALA A 347 11.70 8.53 -12.73
N TYR A 348 12.87 7.98 -13.06
CA TYR A 348 13.57 7.03 -12.21
C TYR A 348 14.85 7.65 -11.68
N TYR A 349 15.16 7.38 -10.42
CA TYR A 349 16.25 8.02 -9.70
C TYR A 349 17.10 7.01 -8.93
N ILE A 350 18.38 7.34 -8.77
CA ILE A 350 19.28 6.70 -7.81
C ILE A 350 19.74 7.79 -6.84
N SER A 351 19.72 7.50 -5.54
CA SER A 351 20.07 8.46 -4.50
C SER A 351 20.78 7.78 -3.33
N VAL A 352 21.20 8.58 -2.37
CA VAL A 352 21.45 8.15 -0.98
C VAL A 352 20.34 8.63 -0.04
N ASP A 353 20.29 8.05 1.14
CA ASP A 353 19.28 8.28 2.18
C ASP A 353 19.88 8.11 3.59
N LEU A 354 19.26 8.70 4.61
CA LEU A 354 19.63 8.47 6.01
C LEU A 354 18.79 7.37 6.65
N ASP A 355 19.44 6.52 7.43
CA ASP A 355 18.81 5.58 8.34
C ASP A 355 18.70 6.18 9.74
N TRP A 356 17.52 6.70 10.05
CA TRP A 356 17.24 7.35 11.33
C TRP A 356 17.35 6.40 12.53
N SER A 357 17.24 5.09 12.32
CA SER A 357 17.42 4.12 13.39
C SER A 357 18.88 3.99 13.86
N LYS A 358 19.84 4.50 13.07
CA LYS A 358 21.27 4.56 13.45
C LYS A 358 21.65 5.88 14.09
N ILE A 359 20.78 6.88 14.01
CA ILE A 359 21.00 8.24 14.51
C ILE A 359 20.25 8.44 15.83
N LEU A 360 19.01 7.95 15.91
CA LEU A 360 18.14 8.14 17.05
C LEU A 360 18.26 7.02 18.09
N PRO A 361 18.00 7.30 19.38
CA PRO A 361 17.98 6.28 20.44
C PRO A 361 16.97 5.16 20.14
N GLN A 362 17.42 3.91 20.22
CA GLN A 362 16.60 2.73 19.89
C GLN A 362 16.17 1.94 21.12
N GLU A 363 16.57 2.36 22.33
CA GLU A 363 16.31 1.66 23.59
C GLU A 363 14.81 1.70 23.94
N TYR A 364 14.16 2.82 23.64
CA TYR A 364 12.76 3.06 23.94
C TYR A 364 11.86 2.88 22.72
N ILE A 365 10.66 2.37 22.94
CA ILE A 365 9.66 2.17 21.87
C ILE A 365 9.30 3.46 21.13
N PHE A 366 9.30 4.60 21.84
CA PHE A 366 9.07 5.90 21.22
C PHE A 366 10.19 6.30 20.25
N GLY A 367 11.47 6.11 20.65
CA GLY A 367 12.61 6.39 19.78
C GLY A 367 12.64 5.50 18.53
N ARG A 368 12.30 4.21 18.68
CA ARG A 368 12.13 3.29 17.55
C ARG A 368 10.98 3.70 16.63
N ALA A 369 9.81 4.00 17.20
CA ALA A 369 8.64 4.42 16.42
C ALA A 369 8.90 5.74 15.67
N PHE A 370 9.58 6.70 16.32
CA PHE A 370 9.94 7.96 15.69
C PHE A 370 10.96 7.75 14.56
N ALA A 371 11.97 6.92 14.76
CA ALA A 371 12.91 6.53 13.70
C ALA A 371 12.23 5.81 12.54
N ASP A 372 11.26 4.93 12.83
CA ASP A 372 10.45 4.25 11.82
C ASP A 372 9.64 5.25 10.98
N VAL A 373 8.98 6.22 11.61
CA VAL A 373 8.24 7.29 10.91
C VAL A 373 9.18 8.14 10.04
N LEU A 374 10.31 8.60 10.57
CA LEU A 374 11.28 9.35 9.78
C LEU A 374 11.87 8.51 8.64
N ASN A 375 11.97 7.20 8.80
CA ASN A 375 12.44 6.29 7.75
C ASN A 375 11.37 5.98 6.68
N MET A 376 10.09 6.28 6.94
CA MET A 376 9.01 6.20 5.94
C MET A 376 9.00 7.40 5.00
N PHE A 377 9.51 8.55 5.44
CA PHE A 377 9.58 9.75 4.63
C PHE A 377 10.98 9.99 4.12
N ARG A 378 11.09 10.29 2.83
CA ARG A 378 12.35 10.69 2.23
C ARG A 378 12.60 12.16 2.55
N LEU A 379 13.84 12.47 2.92
CA LEU A 379 14.30 13.84 3.10
C LEU A 379 15.09 14.31 1.88
N PRO A 380 15.29 15.63 1.73
CA PRO A 380 16.09 16.19 0.66
C PRO A 380 17.50 15.59 0.59
N PHE A 381 17.82 14.93 -0.51
CA PHE A 381 19.14 14.33 -0.77
C PHE A 381 19.54 14.47 -2.25
N PRO A 382 20.84 14.49 -2.57
CA PRO A 382 21.29 14.46 -3.95
C PRO A 382 20.84 13.19 -4.65
N ALA A 383 20.33 13.31 -5.87
CA ALA A 383 19.88 12.20 -6.69
C ALA A 383 20.47 12.29 -8.09
N ILE A 384 20.50 11.16 -8.78
CA ILE A 384 20.77 11.07 -10.21
C ILE A 384 19.49 10.57 -10.85
N ARG A 385 18.86 11.39 -11.68
CA ARG A 385 17.80 10.92 -12.57
C ARG A 385 18.46 10.06 -13.63
N VAL A 386 17.95 8.85 -13.84
CA VAL A 386 18.46 7.91 -14.85
C VAL A 386 17.55 7.82 -16.08
N TYR A 387 16.29 8.23 -15.93
CA TYR A 387 15.29 8.29 -16.99
C TYR A 387 14.31 9.44 -16.70
N PRO A 388 13.86 10.21 -17.71
CA PRO A 388 14.07 10.01 -19.16
C PRO A 388 15.46 10.40 -19.68
N GLY A 389 16.24 11.13 -18.88
CA GLY A 389 17.62 11.49 -19.18
C GLY A 389 18.49 11.43 -17.94
N VAL A 390 19.80 11.31 -18.15
CA VAL A 390 20.77 11.32 -17.06
C VAL A 390 21.00 12.76 -16.60
N GLU A 391 20.62 13.04 -15.37
CA GLU A 391 20.79 14.37 -14.77
C GLU A 391 21.17 14.25 -13.30
N PHE A 392 22.16 15.05 -12.88
CA PHE A 392 22.50 15.18 -11.47
C PHE A 392 21.63 16.25 -10.83
N VAL A 393 20.85 15.86 -9.83
CA VAL A 393 19.98 16.73 -9.03
C VAL A 393 20.66 16.94 -7.67
N PRO A 394 21.26 18.12 -7.40
CA PRO A 394 22.04 18.34 -6.19
C PRO A 394 21.23 18.16 -4.90
N ILE A 395 19.95 18.55 -4.93
CA ILE A 395 18.99 18.37 -3.84
C ILE A 395 17.66 18.00 -4.47
N TYR A 396 17.27 16.73 -4.34
CA TYR A 396 15.96 16.26 -4.78
C TYR A 396 14.95 16.48 -3.64
N LEU A 397 13.97 17.35 -3.86
CA LEU A 397 12.87 17.62 -2.91
C LEU A 397 11.63 16.79 -3.26
N GLY A 398 11.33 16.75 -4.54
CA GLY A 398 10.24 16.04 -5.20
C GLY A 398 10.36 16.32 -6.69
N ASN A 399 9.28 16.10 -7.42
CA ASN A 399 9.22 16.26 -8.87
C ASN A 399 8.88 17.65 -9.33
#